data_AF-A0A060ZA78-F1
#
_entry.id   AF-A0A060ZA78-F1
#
_cell.length_a   1.000
_cell.length_b   1.000
_cell.length_c   1.000
_cell.angle_alpha   90.00
_cell.angle_beta   90.00
_cell.angle_gamma   90.00
#
_symmetry.space_group_name_H-M   'P 1'
#
loop_
_entity.id
_entity.type
_entity.pdbx_description
1 polymer ?
#
loop_
_entity_poly.entity_id
_entity_poly.type
_entity_poly.pdbx_seq_one_letter_code
_entity_poly.pdbx_strand_id
1 'polypeptide(L)'
;MNVSEKCTQDTRTFLSELNKDLPSEYAALMYDAFGKMGSDVLGGNVNRPGSLQECLSVQGPSFTGQYCQVFLKQDPIQYFVGICVPDSCVEEEVQTLVVYETFQQARTSLIPPVPSTLLAQSTQGLFMTQCLSRTGAPDLSAVTCL
;
A
#
# COMPACT_ATOMS: atom_id res chain seq x y z
N MET A 1 -1.11 -19.42 -2.05
CA MET A 1 -0.33 -18.21 -1.75
C MET A 1 0.75 -18.58 -0.76
N ASN A 2 1.99 -18.16 -0.99
CA ASN A 2 3.07 -18.31 -0.03
C ASN A 2 3.02 -17.15 0.97
N VAL A 3 2.02 -17.20 1.88
CA VAL A 3 1.76 -16.19 2.90
C VAL A 3 1.45 -16.91 4.20
N SER A 4 2.06 -16.47 5.30
CA SER A 4 1.88 -17.00 6.64
C SER A 4 0.43 -16.88 7.10
N GLU A 5 0.06 -17.76 8.02
CA GLU A 5 -1.29 -17.74 8.61
C GLU A 5 -1.57 -16.41 9.34
N LYS A 6 -0.58 -15.86 10.04
CA LYS A 6 -0.71 -14.59 10.77
C LYS A 6 -0.96 -13.42 9.83
N CYS A 7 -0.12 -13.24 8.80
CA CYS A 7 -0.30 -12.17 7.80
C CYS A 7 -1.65 -12.33 7.08
N THR A 8 -2.05 -13.55 6.73
CA THR A 8 -3.34 -13.84 6.11
C THR A 8 -4.52 -13.43 7.00
N GLN A 9 -4.48 -13.80 8.28
CA GLN A 9 -5.55 -13.51 9.23
C GLN A 9 -5.68 -12.01 9.54
N ASP A 10 -4.56 -11.33 9.76
CA ASP A 10 -4.56 -9.90 10.03
C ASP A 10 -5.01 -9.10 8.78
N THR A 11 -4.55 -9.49 7.59
CA THR A 11 -4.98 -8.85 6.33
C THR A 11 -6.47 -9.04 6.09
N ARG A 12 -7.02 -10.25 6.34
CA ARG A 12 -8.46 -10.51 6.27
C ARG A 12 -9.25 -9.68 7.28
N THR A 13 -8.73 -9.56 8.50
CA THR A 13 -9.36 -8.74 9.55
C THR A 13 -9.43 -7.27 9.11
N PHE A 14 -8.31 -6.71 8.64
CA PHE A 14 -8.25 -5.36 8.09
C PHE A 14 -9.27 -5.16 6.96
N LEU A 15 -9.23 -6.00 5.92
CA LEU A 15 -10.12 -5.85 4.77
C LEU A 15 -11.59 -6.09 5.13
N SER A 16 -11.89 -6.99 6.07
CA SER A 16 -13.25 -7.22 6.54
C SER A 16 -13.80 -6.03 7.31
N GLU A 17 -13.00 -5.35 8.14
CA GLU A 17 -13.44 -4.12 8.81
C GLU A 17 -13.60 -2.96 7.82
N LEU A 18 -12.68 -2.82 6.86
CA LEU A 18 -12.74 -1.77 5.84
C LEU A 18 -14.00 -1.84 4.96
N ASN A 19 -14.52 -3.05 4.75
CA ASN A 19 -15.71 -3.29 3.90
C ASN A 19 -17.05 -3.20 4.67
N LYS A 20 -17.05 -2.82 5.94
CA LYS A 20 -18.29 -2.54 6.68
C LYS A 20 -18.90 -1.20 6.27
N ASP A 21 -20.20 -1.03 6.47
CA ASP A 21 -20.90 0.24 6.25
C ASP A 21 -20.29 1.38 7.09
N LEU A 22 -19.84 1.04 8.31
CA LEU A 22 -19.06 1.91 9.18
C LEU A 22 -17.77 1.16 9.57
N PRO A 23 -16.66 1.42 8.86
CA PRO A 23 -15.37 0.82 9.19
C PRO A 23 -14.88 1.22 10.57
N SER A 24 -14.08 0.35 11.19
CA SER A 24 -13.32 0.72 12.37
C SER A 24 -12.33 1.85 12.04
N GLU A 25 -12.04 2.71 13.03
CA GLU A 25 -11.12 3.83 12.86
C GLU A 25 -9.74 3.38 12.32
N TYR A 26 -9.19 2.29 12.87
CA TYR A 26 -7.90 1.78 12.41
C TYR A 26 -7.93 1.34 10.94
N ALA A 27 -9.02 0.74 10.47
CA ALA A 27 -9.15 0.29 9.08
C ALA A 27 -9.30 1.48 8.14
N ALA A 28 -10.04 2.52 8.57
CA ALA A 28 -10.15 3.78 7.84
C ALA A 28 -8.79 4.49 7.74
N LEU A 29 -8.00 4.56 8.83
CA LEU A 29 -6.64 5.13 8.83
C LEU A 29 -5.67 4.33 7.95
N MET A 30 -5.72 2.99 8.01
CA MET A 30 -4.94 2.16 7.12
C MET A 30 -5.25 2.46 5.66
N TYR A 31 -6.54 2.52 5.28
CA TYR A 31 -6.96 2.89 3.93
C TYR A 31 -6.53 4.31 3.56
N ASP A 32 -6.67 5.27 4.47
CA ASP A 32 -6.32 6.66 4.17
C ASP A 32 -4.82 6.83 3.92
N ALA A 33 -3.99 6.06 4.63
CA ALA A 33 -2.55 6.01 4.44
C ALA A 33 -2.08 5.40 3.11
N PHE A 34 -2.95 4.75 2.32
CA PHE A 34 -2.58 4.26 0.98
C PHE A 34 -2.29 5.43 0.03
N GLY A 35 -1.33 5.22 -0.87
CA GLY A 35 -1.01 6.10 -1.97
C GLY A 35 -2.15 6.17 -2.99
N LYS A 36 -2.79 7.33 -3.07
CA LYS A 36 -3.83 7.64 -4.06
C LYS A 36 -3.22 8.31 -5.28
N MET A 37 -3.85 8.16 -6.45
CA MET A 37 -3.42 8.87 -7.65
C MET A 37 -3.71 10.36 -7.48
N GLY A 38 -2.67 11.19 -7.66
CA GLY A 38 -2.80 12.65 -7.64
C GLY A 38 -3.08 13.24 -9.02
N SER A 39 -3.08 14.56 -9.08
CA SER A 39 -3.09 15.32 -10.34
C SER A 39 -1.71 15.30 -11.03
N ASP A 40 -1.67 15.75 -12.28
CA ASP A 40 -0.44 15.91 -13.07
C ASP A 40 0.31 14.61 -13.42
N VAL A 41 -0.45 13.52 -13.61
CA VAL A 41 0.11 12.25 -14.10
C VAL A 41 0.75 12.41 -15.48
N LEU A 42 0.17 13.25 -16.37
CA LEU A 42 0.75 13.57 -17.67
C LEU A 42 2.09 14.33 -17.56
N GLY A 43 2.26 15.14 -16.51
CA GLY A 43 3.54 15.80 -16.18
C GLY A 43 4.56 14.87 -15.52
N GLY A 44 4.22 13.59 -15.30
CA GLY A 44 5.09 12.59 -14.71
C GLY A 44 4.87 12.34 -13.22
N ASN A 45 3.84 12.93 -12.61
CA ASN A 45 3.49 12.69 -11.20
C ASN A 45 2.75 11.35 -11.03
N VAL A 46 3.46 10.25 -11.19
CA VAL A 46 2.91 8.88 -11.14
C VAL A 46 3.09 8.20 -9.77
N ASN A 47 4.05 8.68 -8.97
CA ASN A 47 4.34 8.13 -7.64
C ASN A 47 3.21 8.45 -6.67
N ARG A 48 2.85 7.48 -5.85
CA ARG A 48 1.75 7.58 -4.89
C ARG A 48 2.27 7.26 -3.51
N PRO A 49 2.92 8.21 -2.83
CA PRO A 49 3.67 7.91 -1.61
C PRO A 49 2.79 7.47 -0.43
N GLY A 50 1.52 7.86 -0.38
CA GLY A 50 0.70 7.59 0.81
C GLY A 50 1.22 8.32 2.05
N SER A 51 0.84 7.86 3.23
CA SER A 51 1.22 8.47 4.52
C SER A 51 1.98 7.48 5.41
N LEU A 52 3.31 7.61 5.44
CA LEU A 52 4.19 6.78 6.27
C LEU A 52 3.84 6.88 7.77
N GLN A 53 3.76 8.11 8.28
CA GLN A 53 3.56 8.35 9.71
C GLN A 53 2.19 7.89 10.18
N GLU A 54 1.16 8.13 9.38
CA GLU A 54 -0.19 7.68 9.69
C GLU A 54 -0.27 6.16 9.70
N CYS A 55 0.32 5.48 8.70
CA CYS A 55 0.38 4.03 8.70
C CYS A 55 1.07 3.48 9.96
N LEU A 56 2.24 4.01 10.32
CA LEU A 56 2.97 3.57 11.52
C LEU A 56 2.26 3.92 12.84
N SER A 57 1.28 4.83 12.82
CA SER A 57 0.47 5.17 13.99
C SER A 57 -0.69 4.20 14.24
N VAL A 58 -1.05 3.39 13.23
CA VAL A 58 -2.18 2.46 13.29
C VAL A 58 -1.96 1.40 14.36
N GLN A 59 -2.97 1.25 15.21
CA GLN A 59 -3.07 0.17 16.19
C GLN A 59 -4.32 -0.66 15.87
N GLY A 60 -4.11 -1.83 15.28
CA GLY A 60 -5.16 -2.80 15.02
C GLY A 60 -5.39 -3.72 16.24
N PRO A 61 -6.35 -4.65 16.16
CA PRO A 61 -6.68 -5.55 17.26
C PRO A 61 -5.53 -6.52 17.62
N SER A 62 -4.79 -6.98 16.61
CA SER A 62 -3.77 -8.05 16.73
C SER A 62 -2.46 -7.74 16.01
N PHE A 63 -2.33 -6.52 15.49
CA PHE A 63 -1.23 -6.07 14.64
C PHE A 63 -1.08 -4.53 14.73
N THR A 64 0.07 -4.01 14.36
CA THR A 64 0.28 -2.57 14.10
C THR A 64 0.45 -2.31 12.60
N GLY A 65 0.36 -1.05 12.17
CA GLY A 65 0.58 -0.72 10.77
C GLY A 65 2.06 -0.75 10.38
N GLN A 66 2.36 -1.34 9.23
CA GLN A 66 3.65 -1.33 8.56
C GLN A 66 3.49 -0.69 7.19
N TYR A 67 4.34 0.31 6.92
CA TYR A 67 4.33 0.99 5.63
C TYR A 67 5.22 0.24 4.64
N CYS A 68 4.72 0.00 3.44
CA CYS A 68 5.49 -0.60 2.36
C CYS A 68 5.40 0.22 1.09
N GLN A 69 6.48 0.31 0.34
CA GLN A 69 6.50 0.80 -1.03
C GLN A 69 6.48 -0.39 -1.98
N VAL A 70 5.48 -0.44 -2.84
CA VAL A 70 5.41 -1.41 -3.94
C VAL A 70 5.78 -0.73 -5.24
N PHE A 71 6.84 -1.22 -5.87
CA PHE A 71 7.37 -0.69 -7.12
C PHE A 71 6.76 -1.44 -8.30
N LEU A 72 6.12 -0.64 -9.15
CA LEU A 72 5.26 -1.09 -10.23
C LEU A 72 5.80 -0.57 -11.56
N LYS A 73 5.62 -1.38 -12.60
CA LYS A 73 5.97 -1.04 -13.98
C LYS A 73 4.73 -1.16 -14.83
N GLN A 74 4.42 -0.09 -15.57
CA GLN A 74 3.44 -0.08 -16.65
C GLN A 74 4.12 0.59 -17.82
N ASP A 75 4.68 -0.20 -18.75
CA ASP A 75 5.54 0.34 -19.81
C ASP A 75 4.88 1.54 -20.53
N PRO A 76 5.57 2.69 -20.62
CA PRO A 76 7.00 2.91 -20.39
C PRO A 76 7.36 3.45 -18.99
N ILE A 77 6.40 3.57 -18.07
CA ILE A 77 6.61 4.20 -16.75
C ILE A 77 6.91 3.20 -15.65
N GLN A 78 7.71 3.64 -14.68
CA GLN A 78 7.96 2.98 -13.42
C GLN A 78 7.58 3.95 -12.30
N TYR A 79 6.89 3.44 -11.29
CA TYR A 79 6.40 4.24 -10.19
C TYR A 79 6.23 3.38 -8.95
N PHE A 80 6.02 3.98 -7.80
CA PHE A 80 5.71 3.25 -6.58
C PHE A 80 4.38 3.69 -5.98
N VAL A 81 3.78 2.78 -5.22
CA VAL A 81 2.62 3.06 -4.36
C VAL A 81 3.01 2.72 -2.93
N GLY A 82 2.90 3.68 -2.02
CA GLY A 82 2.96 3.43 -0.59
C GLY A 82 1.65 2.80 -0.12
N ILE A 83 1.74 1.70 0.61
CA ILE A 83 0.60 0.96 1.14
C ILE A 83 0.78 0.74 2.63
N CYS A 84 -0.34 0.60 3.34
CA CYS A 84 -0.34 0.26 4.76
C CYS A 84 -0.84 -1.16 4.97
N VAL A 85 0.00 -2.01 5.54
CA VAL A 85 -0.30 -3.44 5.76
C VAL A 85 -0.13 -3.78 7.25
N PRO A 86 -0.67 -4.91 7.72
CA PRO A 86 -0.34 -5.42 9.04
C PRO A 86 1.16 -5.69 9.19
N ASP A 87 1.73 -5.39 10.35
CA ASP A 87 3.15 -5.65 10.70
C ASP A 87 3.53 -7.12 10.83
N SER A 88 2.55 -8.01 10.72
CA SER A 88 2.76 -9.45 10.61
C SER A 88 3.13 -9.92 9.21
N CYS A 89 3.08 -9.05 8.20
CA CYS A 89 3.40 -9.36 6.81
C CYS A 89 4.82 -8.92 6.44
N VAL A 90 5.66 -9.86 5.98
CA VAL A 90 6.99 -9.54 5.44
C VAL A 90 6.93 -9.12 3.97
N GLU A 91 8.01 -8.53 3.44
CA GLU A 91 8.08 -7.94 2.09
C GLU A 91 7.63 -8.93 0.99
N GLU A 92 8.04 -10.19 1.07
CA GLU A 92 7.70 -11.23 0.09
C GLU A 92 6.21 -11.62 0.15
N GLU A 93 5.62 -11.57 1.34
CA GLU A 93 4.19 -11.83 1.54
C GLU A 93 3.36 -10.68 1.00
N VAL A 94 3.78 -9.44 1.25
CA VAL A 94 3.16 -8.24 0.69
C VAL A 94 3.20 -8.27 -0.84
N GLN A 95 4.35 -8.62 -1.43
CA GLN A 95 4.48 -8.83 -2.87
C GLN A 95 3.46 -9.88 -3.36
N THR A 96 3.34 -11.00 -2.66
CA THR A 96 2.35 -12.03 -2.99
C THR A 96 0.92 -11.49 -2.89
N LEU A 97 0.57 -10.76 -1.82
CA LEU A 97 -0.77 -10.18 -1.64
C LEU A 97 -1.15 -9.20 -2.76
N VAL A 98 -0.20 -8.38 -3.22
CA VAL A 98 -0.42 -7.43 -4.33
C VAL A 98 -0.58 -8.14 -5.66
N VAL A 99 0.24 -9.14 -5.97
CA VAL A 99 0.13 -9.92 -7.22
C VAL A 99 -1.22 -10.66 -7.32
N TYR A 100 -1.76 -11.11 -6.19
CA TYR A 100 -3.07 -11.76 -6.13
C TYR A 100 -4.24 -10.77 -5.98
N GLU A 101 -4.00 -9.47 -6.14
CA GLU A 101 -5.00 -8.40 -6.03
C GLU A 101 -5.81 -8.46 -4.73
N THR A 102 -5.17 -8.80 -3.61
CA THR A 102 -5.87 -9.03 -2.33
C THR A 102 -6.46 -7.75 -1.75
N PHE A 103 -5.80 -6.61 -1.98
CA PHE A 103 -6.19 -5.32 -1.41
C PHE A 103 -7.33 -4.68 -2.21
N GLN A 104 -8.57 -5.00 -1.82
CA GLN A 104 -9.78 -4.49 -2.44
C GLN A 104 -10.79 -3.94 -1.42
N GLN A 105 -11.43 -2.83 -1.78
CA GLN A 105 -12.61 -2.29 -1.07
C GLN A 105 -13.78 -2.24 -2.05
N ALA A 106 -14.90 -2.89 -1.70
CA ALA A 106 -16.10 -2.97 -2.56
C ALA A 106 -15.79 -3.38 -4.01
N ARG A 107 -14.89 -4.37 -4.21
CA ARG A 107 -14.37 -4.84 -5.51
C ARG A 107 -13.53 -3.83 -6.30
N THR A 108 -13.11 -2.74 -5.67
CA THR A 108 -12.18 -1.76 -6.24
C THR A 108 -10.78 -2.01 -5.66
N SER A 109 -9.78 -2.17 -6.52
CA SER A 109 -8.39 -2.30 -6.09
C SER A 109 -7.93 -1.04 -5.35
N LEU A 110 -7.26 -1.22 -4.21
CA LEU A 110 -6.60 -0.14 -3.47
C LEU A 110 -5.30 0.33 -4.15
N ILE A 111 -4.81 -0.43 -5.14
CA ILE A 111 -3.59 -0.15 -5.90
C ILE A 111 -3.95 -0.14 -7.40
N PRO A 112 -4.82 0.78 -7.86
CA PRO A 112 -5.30 0.74 -9.24
C PRO A 112 -4.16 1.05 -10.23
N PRO A 113 -4.15 0.44 -11.42
CA PRO A 113 -3.21 0.81 -12.47
C PRO A 113 -3.42 2.26 -12.92
N VAL A 114 -2.42 2.83 -13.58
CA VAL A 114 -2.58 4.10 -14.30
C VAL A 114 -3.66 3.91 -15.38
N PRO A 115 -4.70 4.76 -15.42
CA PRO A 115 -5.80 4.65 -16.37
C PRO A 115 -5.34 4.69 -17.82
N SER A 116 -6.08 3.96 -18.68
CA SER A 116 -5.82 3.90 -20.12
C SER A 116 -5.96 5.26 -20.84
N THR A 117 -6.64 6.21 -20.21
CA THR A 117 -6.76 7.60 -20.68
C THR A 117 -5.45 8.38 -20.60
N LEU A 118 -4.54 7.96 -19.71
CA LEU A 118 -3.25 8.60 -19.45
C LEU A 118 -2.08 7.77 -19.99
N LEU A 119 -2.25 6.44 -20.04
CA LEU A 119 -1.24 5.51 -20.49
C LEU A 119 -1.87 4.43 -21.37
N ALA A 120 -1.47 4.37 -22.64
CA ALA A 120 -1.98 3.35 -23.57
C ALA A 120 -1.80 1.92 -23.03
N GLN A 121 -2.72 1.02 -23.40
CA GLN A 121 -2.89 -0.35 -22.91
C GLN A 121 -1.58 -1.01 -22.45
N SER A 122 -1.28 -0.89 -21.16
CA SER A 122 -0.06 -1.37 -20.54
C SER A 122 -0.42 -2.32 -19.40
N THR A 123 0.30 -3.43 -19.32
CA THR A 123 0.20 -4.37 -18.21
C THR A 123 0.94 -3.83 -17.01
N GLN A 124 0.28 -3.83 -15.85
CA GLN A 124 0.91 -3.52 -14.58
C GLN A 124 1.64 -4.74 -14.06
N GLY A 125 2.95 -4.60 -13.84
CA GLY A 125 3.79 -5.60 -13.18
C GLY A 125 4.35 -5.05 -11.88
N LEU A 126 4.51 -5.91 -10.88
CA LEU A 126 5.27 -5.62 -9.67
C LEU A 126 6.69 -6.17 -9.85
N PHE A 127 7.71 -5.39 -9.45
CA PHE A 127 9.10 -5.86 -9.52
C PHE A 127 9.87 -5.74 -8.20
N MET A 128 9.39 -4.96 -7.23
CA MET A 128 10.03 -4.84 -5.92
C MET A 128 9.02 -4.38 -4.86
N THR A 129 9.23 -4.80 -3.62
CA THR A 129 8.55 -4.29 -2.44
C THR A 129 9.60 -3.94 -1.39
N GLN A 130 9.43 -2.84 -0.66
CA GLN A 130 10.27 -2.47 0.48
C GLN A 130 9.39 -1.99 1.62
N CYS A 131 9.60 -2.53 2.82
CA CYS A 131 8.78 -2.20 3.98
C CYS A 131 9.60 -1.54 5.09
N LEU A 132 9.00 -0.52 5.70
CA LEU A 132 9.55 0.24 6.82
C LEU A 132 8.75 -0.08 8.08
N SER A 133 9.41 -0.71 9.03
CA SER A 133 8.87 -0.99 10.36
C SER A 133 9.37 0.05 11.37
N ARG A 134 8.59 0.32 12.40
CA ARG A 134 8.90 1.28 13.47
C ARG A 134 10.20 0.99 14.25
N THR A 135 10.79 -0.20 14.08
CA THR A 135 12.00 -0.67 14.78
C THR A 135 13.31 -0.11 14.21
N GLY A 136 13.29 0.53 13.03
CA GLY A 136 14.42 1.32 12.54
C GLY A 136 14.33 2.74 13.08
N ALA A 137 15.35 3.19 13.82
CA ALA A 137 15.46 4.59 14.19
C ALA A 137 15.24 5.48 12.94
N PRO A 138 14.40 6.52 13.01
CA PRO A 138 14.23 7.40 11.87
C PRO A 138 15.58 8.07 11.62
N ASP A 139 16.19 7.79 10.47
CA ASP A 139 17.29 8.61 9.98
C ASP A 139 16.70 9.97 9.60
N LEU A 140 16.64 10.86 10.60
CA LEU A 140 16.17 12.24 10.50
C LEU A 140 17.03 13.10 9.55
N SER A 141 18.04 12.52 8.88
CA SER A 141 18.87 13.21 7.90
C SER A 141 18.20 13.39 6.53
N ALA A 142 17.07 12.73 6.24
CA ALA A 142 16.49 12.73 4.88
C ALA A 142 15.31 13.68 4.64
N VAL A 143 14.87 14.47 5.63
CA VAL A 143 13.77 15.43 5.43
C VAL A 143 14.19 16.84 5.84
N THR A 144 14.89 17.51 4.93
CA THR A 144 14.89 18.98 4.88
C THR A 144 14.04 19.38 3.69
N CYS A 145 12.79 19.80 3.92
CA CYS A 145 12.05 20.54 2.91
C CYS A 145 12.52 22.00 2.98
N LEU A 146 13.25 22.44 1.95
CA LEU A 146 13.49 23.85 1.64
C LEU A 146 12.35 24.41 0.81
#